data_AF-A4UMS4-F1
#
_entry.id   AF-A4UMS4-F1
#
_cell.length_a   1.000
_cell.length_b   1.000
_cell.length_c   1.000
_cell.angle_alpha   90.00
_cell.angle_beta   90.00
_cell.angle_gamma   90.00
#
_symmetry.space_group_name_H-M   'P 1'
#
loop_
_entity.id
_entity.type
_entity.pdbx_description
1 polymer ?
#
loop_
_entity_poly.entity_id
_entity_poly.type
_entity_poly.pdbx_seq_one_letter_code
_entity_poly.pdbx_strand_id
1 'polypeptide(L)'
;MKGIQAVILLGLLTAVLAGKFRGFGSPFGGGGVGGGFHGGGLGVGGGLGVGGGIGVGNGPSDCRYWCKTPEGQAYCCESAHEPETPVGTKPLDCPQVRPTCPRFSGPPTTCSNDYKCAGLDKCCFDRCLGEHVCKPPSFFGKPLFG
;
A
#
# COMPACT_ATOMS: atom_id res chain seq x y z
N MET A 1 3.27 57.45 -38.29
CA MET A 1 3.43 56.39 -37.25
C MET A 1 2.19 56.30 -36.38
N LYS A 2 1.09 55.69 -36.85
CA LYS A 2 -0.17 55.49 -36.08
C LYS A 2 -0.92 54.21 -36.52
N GLY A 3 -0.19 53.18 -36.99
CA GLY A 3 -0.78 52.01 -37.66
C GLY A 3 -0.60 50.67 -36.96
N ILE A 4 0.09 50.61 -35.81
CA ILE A 4 0.49 49.33 -35.18
C ILE A 4 -0.39 48.97 -33.96
N GLN A 5 -1.13 49.91 -33.39
CA GLN A 5 -2.00 49.67 -32.23
C GLN A 5 -3.30 48.91 -32.59
N ALA A 6 -3.74 48.90 -33.85
CA ALA A 6 -5.02 48.30 -34.24
C ALA A 6 -4.98 46.77 -34.46
N VAL A 7 -3.79 46.17 -34.60
CA VAL A 7 -3.68 44.72 -34.89
C VAL A 7 -3.82 43.86 -33.63
N ILE A 8 -3.49 44.41 -32.46
CA ILE A 8 -3.51 43.65 -31.20
C ILE A 8 -4.94 43.49 -30.65
N LEU A 9 -5.85 44.42 -30.97
CA LEU A 9 -7.23 44.41 -30.47
C LEU A 9 -8.18 43.47 -31.23
N LEU A 10 -7.80 42.92 -32.39
CA LEU A 10 -8.60 41.94 -33.13
C LEU A 10 -8.24 40.48 -32.85
N GLY A 11 -7.12 40.22 -32.15
CA GLY A 11 -6.66 38.86 -31.82
C GLY A 11 -7.22 38.29 -30.52
N LEU A 12 -7.86 39.10 -29.67
CA LEU A 12 -8.28 38.69 -28.32
C LEU A 12 -9.76 38.26 -28.22
N LEU A 13 -10.54 38.25 -29.30
CA LEU A 13 -11.96 37.87 -29.25
C LEU A 13 -12.29 36.42 -29.70
N THR A 14 -11.32 35.61 -30.14
CA THR A 14 -11.57 34.24 -30.66
C THR A 14 -11.02 33.12 -29.77
N ALA A 15 -10.87 33.35 -28.46
CA ALA A 15 -10.48 32.31 -27.50
C ALA A 15 -11.64 31.82 -26.60
N VAL A 16 -12.89 32.08 -27.00
CA VAL A 16 -14.07 31.53 -26.35
C VAL A 16 -14.94 30.90 -27.44
N LEU A 17 -15.03 29.56 -27.41
CA LEU A 17 -15.83 28.63 -28.24
C LEU A 17 -15.05 27.82 -29.28
N ALA A 18 -15.20 26.49 -29.19
CA ALA A 18 -14.85 25.43 -30.16
C ALA A 18 -13.46 24.75 -30.06
N GLY A 19 -13.28 23.93 -29.02
CA GLY A 19 -12.29 22.85 -28.98
C GLY A 19 -12.94 21.45 -28.98
N LYS A 20 -13.71 21.11 -30.02
CA LYS A 20 -14.22 19.75 -30.27
C LYS A 20 -13.26 19.07 -31.26
N PHE A 21 -12.26 18.35 -30.75
CA PHE A 21 -11.36 17.56 -31.60
C PHE A 21 -12.15 16.46 -32.32
N ARG A 22 -12.18 16.55 -33.66
CA ARG A 22 -12.76 15.56 -34.58
C ARG A 22 -11.69 14.54 -34.93
N GLY A 23 -12.06 13.26 -34.87
CA GLY A 23 -11.33 12.18 -35.50
C GLY A 23 -11.41 12.21 -37.04
N PHE A 24 -10.56 11.38 -37.66
CA PHE A 24 -10.46 11.01 -39.08
C PHE A 24 -9.62 9.71 -39.10
N GLY A 25 -9.96 8.54 -39.66
CA GLY A 25 -11.10 8.09 -40.47
C GLY A 25 -11.19 6.53 -40.54
N SER A 26 -12.33 6.07 -41.10
CA SER A 26 -12.97 4.73 -41.30
C SER A 26 -12.20 3.73 -42.23
N PRO A 27 -12.74 2.58 -42.78
CA PRO A 27 -14.07 1.91 -42.78
C PRO A 27 -14.03 0.34 -42.70
N PHE A 28 -15.16 -0.35 -43.00
CA PHE A 28 -15.51 -1.80 -42.87
C PHE A 28 -16.16 -2.14 -41.51
N GLY A 29 -17.49 -2.25 -41.39
CA GLY A 29 -18.37 -3.26 -42.00
C GLY A 29 -18.75 -4.27 -40.91
N GLY A 30 -19.87 -4.13 -40.21
CA GLY A 30 -21.14 -4.79 -40.55
C GLY A 30 -21.65 -5.54 -39.31
N GLY A 31 -22.96 -5.54 -39.08
CA GLY A 31 -23.59 -6.11 -37.87
C GLY A 31 -23.52 -7.63 -37.75
N GLY A 32 -23.82 -8.15 -36.56
CA GLY A 32 -24.00 -9.58 -36.36
C GLY A 32 -24.02 -10.00 -34.89
N VAL A 33 -25.16 -10.51 -34.47
CA VAL A 33 -25.40 -11.33 -33.28
C VAL A 33 -24.63 -12.66 -33.37
N GLY A 34 -24.06 -13.12 -32.24
CA GLY A 34 -23.81 -14.55 -31.98
C GLY A 34 -22.36 -15.00 -31.73
N GLY A 35 -22.14 -15.59 -30.55
CA GLY A 35 -21.34 -16.81 -30.36
C GLY A 35 -19.84 -16.68 -30.08
N GLY A 36 -19.38 -17.31 -28.99
CA GLY A 36 -18.01 -17.89 -28.92
C GLY A 36 -17.20 -17.56 -27.67
N PHE A 37 -17.40 -18.33 -26.60
CA PHE A 37 -16.46 -18.47 -25.49
C PHE A 37 -15.38 -19.49 -25.89
N HIS A 38 -14.08 -19.19 -25.79
CA HIS A 38 -12.95 -20.12 -25.60
C HIS A 38 -11.67 -19.29 -25.38
N GLY A 39 -10.85 -19.41 -24.33
CA GLY A 39 -10.93 -20.06 -23.03
C GLY A 39 -10.35 -19.08 -21.98
N GLY A 40 -10.61 -19.17 -20.68
CA GLY A 40 -10.69 -20.34 -19.80
C GLY A 40 -9.65 -20.09 -18.69
N GLY A 41 -9.99 -19.66 -17.48
CA GLY A 41 -11.32 -19.41 -16.93
C GLY A 41 -11.32 -18.53 -15.67
N LEU A 42 -12.56 -18.16 -15.34
CA LEU A 42 -13.20 -18.08 -14.01
C LEU A 42 -12.42 -17.45 -12.84
N GLY A 43 -12.82 -16.21 -12.55
CA GLY A 43 -12.62 -15.53 -11.28
C GLY A 43 -13.28 -14.15 -11.29
N VAL A 44 -14.62 -14.11 -11.34
CA VAL A 44 -15.41 -12.90 -11.11
C VAL A 44 -15.42 -12.59 -9.61
N GLY A 45 -15.06 -11.35 -9.28
CA GLY A 45 -15.17 -10.74 -7.95
C GLY A 45 -14.18 -9.58 -7.92
N GLY A 46 -14.54 -8.34 -8.20
CA GLY A 46 -15.68 -7.62 -7.63
C GLY A 46 -15.25 -7.01 -6.30
N GLY A 47 -14.77 -5.76 -6.35
CA GLY A 47 -14.82 -4.86 -5.19
C GLY A 47 -13.52 -4.60 -4.41
N LEU A 48 -13.06 -3.35 -4.51
CA LEU A 48 -12.35 -2.53 -3.51
C LEU A 48 -11.47 -3.22 -2.45
N GLY A 49 -10.15 -3.05 -2.57
CA GLY A 49 -9.19 -3.30 -1.50
C GLY A 49 -7.80 -2.75 -1.80
N VAL A 50 -7.50 -1.58 -1.21
CA VAL A 50 -6.19 -1.09 -0.74
C VAL A 50 -4.95 -1.39 -1.60
N GLY A 51 -4.56 -0.41 -2.44
CA GLY A 51 -3.18 -0.05 -2.76
C GLY A 51 -2.13 -1.17 -2.90
N GLY A 52 -2.35 -2.12 -3.79
CA GLY A 52 -1.35 -3.10 -4.21
C GLY A 52 -0.47 -2.55 -5.33
N GLY A 53 0.66 -1.94 -4.99
CA GLY A 53 1.72 -1.70 -5.96
C GLY A 53 2.32 -3.04 -6.41
N ILE A 54 2.29 -3.32 -7.71
CA ILE A 54 3.00 -4.43 -8.36
C ILE A 54 4.51 -4.19 -8.15
N GLY A 55 5.05 -4.69 -7.06
CA GLY A 55 6.49 -4.81 -6.84
C GLY A 55 6.91 -6.21 -7.22
N VAL A 56 7.53 -6.38 -8.38
CA VAL A 56 8.20 -7.63 -8.76
C VAL A 56 9.49 -7.73 -7.92
N GLY A 57 9.35 -8.13 -6.66
CA GLY A 57 10.46 -8.42 -5.76
C GLY A 57 10.58 -9.92 -5.58
N ASN A 58 11.80 -10.46 -5.75
CA ASN A 58 12.17 -11.81 -5.33
C ASN A 58 12.13 -11.92 -3.79
N GLY A 59 10.94 -11.82 -3.20
CA GLY A 59 10.69 -12.25 -1.84
C GLY A 59 10.63 -13.78 -1.78
N PRO A 60 10.79 -14.39 -0.60
CA PRO A 60 10.48 -15.81 -0.45
C PRO A 60 9.06 -16.04 -0.99
N SER A 61 8.92 -16.98 -1.93
CA SER A 61 7.67 -17.29 -2.63
C SER A 61 6.52 -17.76 -1.73
N ASP A 62 6.76 -17.76 -0.43
CA ASP A 62 5.90 -18.26 0.64
C ASP A 62 5.61 -17.19 1.71
N CYS A 63 5.82 -15.91 1.40
CA CYS A 63 5.52 -14.86 2.35
C CYS A 63 4.00 -14.67 2.53
N ARG A 64 3.50 -14.85 3.76
CA ARG A 64 2.10 -14.62 4.11
C ARG A 64 1.84 -13.17 4.51
N TYR A 65 2.67 -12.61 5.39
CA TYR A 65 2.51 -11.22 5.83
C TYR A 65 3.77 -10.39 5.59
N TRP A 66 3.53 -9.20 5.05
CA TRP A 66 4.53 -8.19 4.77
C TRP A 66 4.44 -7.08 5.81
N CYS A 67 5.51 -6.92 6.59
CA CYS A 67 5.64 -5.85 7.57
C CYS A 67 6.43 -4.68 6.98
N LYS A 68 6.25 -3.48 7.53
CA LYS A 68 6.96 -2.28 7.11
C LYS A 68 7.83 -1.75 8.23
N THR A 69 9.10 -1.47 7.96
CA THR A 69 9.95 -0.74 8.90
C THR A 69 9.47 0.71 9.04
N PRO A 70 9.88 1.44 10.10
CA PRO A 70 9.60 2.88 10.24
C PRO A 70 10.12 3.72 9.08
N GLU A 71 11.11 3.24 8.35
CA GLU A 71 11.70 3.87 7.16
C GLU A 71 10.90 3.56 5.87
N GLY A 72 9.86 2.72 5.97
CA GLY A 72 8.97 2.35 4.87
C GLY A 72 9.43 1.13 4.07
N GLN A 73 10.50 0.45 4.48
CA GLN A 73 10.96 -0.76 3.81
C GLN A 73 10.03 -1.93 4.14
N ALA A 74 9.49 -2.58 3.12
CA ALA A 74 8.70 -3.80 3.29
C ALA A 74 9.62 -5.03 3.38
N TYR A 75 9.32 -5.94 4.31
CA TYR A 75 10.00 -7.21 4.43
C TYR A 75 9.01 -8.31 4.84
N CYS A 76 9.36 -9.56 4.56
CA CYS A 76 8.53 -10.69 4.96
C CYS A 76 8.70 -10.96 6.46
N CYS A 77 7.60 -10.87 7.21
CA CYS A 77 7.61 -11.08 8.67
C CYS A 77 6.85 -12.32 9.12
N GLU A 78 6.15 -13.00 8.23
CA GLU A 78 5.55 -14.31 8.49
C GLU A 78 5.45 -15.10 7.19
N SER A 79 5.89 -16.36 7.26
CA SER A 79 5.82 -17.32 6.15
C SER A 79 4.53 -18.14 6.19
N ALA A 80 4.17 -18.79 5.08
CA ALA A 80 3.00 -19.64 5.04
C ALA A 80 3.20 -20.99 5.78
N HIS A 81 4.43 -21.31 6.19
CA HIS A 81 4.73 -22.46 7.02
C HIS A 81 4.34 -22.26 8.50
N GLU A 82 4.05 -21.03 8.92
CA GLU A 82 3.64 -20.74 10.29
C GLU A 82 2.12 -20.97 10.48
N PRO A 83 1.66 -21.34 11.68
CA PRO A 83 0.24 -21.51 11.95
C PRO A 83 -0.52 -20.20 11.80
N GLU A 84 -1.74 -20.26 11.28
CA GLU A 84 -2.59 -19.08 11.12
C GLU A 84 -3.07 -18.58 12.49
N THR A 85 -3.02 -17.26 12.68
CA THR A 85 -3.52 -16.58 13.87
C THR A 85 -4.54 -15.51 13.49
N PRO A 86 -5.48 -15.14 14.37
CA PRO A 86 -6.35 -13.99 14.13
C PRO A 86 -5.52 -12.75 13.76
N VAL A 87 -6.01 -11.96 12.82
CA VAL A 87 -5.35 -10.73 12.39
C VAL A 87 -6.13 -9.54 12.91
N GLY A 88 -5.42 -8.58 13.48
CA GLY A 88 -6.01 -7.30 13.85
C GLY A 88 -5.03 -6.43 14.61
N THR A 89 -5.54 -5.31 15.09
CA THR A 89 -4.83 -4.37 15.95
C THR A 89 -5.43 -4.36 17.35
N LYS A 90 -4.57 -4.22 18.35
CA LYS A 90 -4.94 -3.98 19.74
C LYS A 90 -4.90 -2.47 20.03
N PRO A 91 -5.66 -1.99 21.03
CA PRO A 91 -5.60 -0.58 21.43
C PRO A 91 -4.19 -0.19 21.91
N LEU A 92 -3.98 1.12 22.07
CA LEU A 92 -2.70 1.73 22.45
C LEU A 92 -1.64 1.69 21.35
N ASP A 93 -0.51 2.34 21.63
CA ASP A 93 0.56 2.54 20.66
C ASP A 93 1.80 1.74 21.02
N CYS A 94 2.61 1.47 19.99
CA CYS A 94 3.94 0.92 20.18
C CYS A 94 4.79 1.85 21.05
N PRO A 95 5.61 1.31 21.97
CA PRO A 95 6.49 2.11 22.81
C PRO A 95 7.49 2.87 21.94
N GLN A 96 7.98 4.01 22.46
CA GLN A 96 9.03 4.74 21.77
C GLN A 96 10.26 3.84 21.60
N VAL A 97 10.91 3.98 20.45
CA VAL A 97 12.17 3.30 20.17
C VAL A 97 13.19 3.71 21.24
N ARG A 98 13.76 2.73 21.93
CA ARG A 98 14.79 2.96 22.93
C ARG A 98 16.08 3.46 22.24
N PRO A 99 16.81 4.42 22.84
CA PRO A 99 18.06 4.92 22.28
C PRO A 99 19.20 3.90 22.36
N THR A 100 19.07 2.85 23.17
CA THR A 100 20.13 1.87 23.40
C THR A 100 19.54 0.47 23.44
N CYS A 101 20.21 -0.46 22.76
CA CYS A 101 19.83 -1.86 22.72
C CYS A 101 20.21 -2.57 24.02
N PRO A 102 19.30 -3.34 24.64
CA PRO A 102 19.64 -4.12 25.81
C PRO A 102 20.73 -5.14 25.46
N ARG A 103 21.77 -5.24 26.30
CA ARG A 103 22.88 -6.18 26.08
C ARG A 103 22.49 -7.63 26.30
N PHE A 104 21.43 -7.85 27.08
CA PHE A 104 20.88 -9.16 27.38
C PHE A 104 19.36 -9.06 27.49
N SER A 105 18.67 -9.50 26.46
CA SER A 105 17.26 -9.85 26.49
C SER A 105 17.16 -11.27 25.98
N GLY A 106 16.38 -12.13 26.63
CA GLY A 106 16.02 -13.42 26.05
C GLY A 106 15.43 -13.23 24.64
N PRO A 107 15.40 -14.29 23.82
CA PRO A 107 14.90 -14.17 22.45
C PRO A 107 13.46 -13.66 22.49
N PRO A 108 13.16 -12.50 21.88
CA PRO A 108 11.81 -11.98 21.87
C PRO A 108 10.95 -12.77 20.88
N THR A 109 9.64 -12.73 21.12
CA THR A 109 8.66 -13.34 20.20
C THR A 109 8.50 -12.45 18.98
N THR A 110 8.83 -12.97 17.80
CA THR A 110 8.57 -12.31 16.52
C THR A 110 7.08 -12.34 16.20
N CYS A 111 6.62 -11.32 15.48
CA CYS A 111 5.20 -11.16 15.18
C CYS A 111 4.95 -10.51 13.82
N SER A 112 3.80 -10.80 13.24
CA SER A 112 3.28 -10.15 12.03
C SER A 112 2.17 -9.14 12.32
N ASN A 113 1.46 -9.31 13.45
CA ASN A 113 0.33 -8.50 13.87
C ASN A 113 0.12 -8.58 15.39
N ASP A 114 -0.69 -7.69 15.96
CA ASP A 114 -0.86 -7.56 17.41
C ASP A 114 -1.46 -8.82 18.07
N TYR A 115 -2.32 -9.56 17.37
CA TYR A 115 -2.99 -10.76 17.90
C TYR A 115 -2.08 -11.99 17.96
N LYS A 116 -0.89 -11.94 17.34
CA LYS A 116 0.17 -12.93 17.55
C LYS A 116 0.84 -12.77 18.92
N CYS A 117 0.74 -11.59 19.53
CA CYS A 117 1.29 -11.31 20.85
C CYS A 117 0.29 -11.62 21.97
N ALA A 118 0.78 -11.99 23.15
CA ALA A 118 -0.05 -12.29 24.31
C ALA A 118 -0.67 -11.02 24.92
N GLY A 119 -1.83 -11.16 25.59
CA GLY A 119 -2.44 -10.08 26.37
C GLY A 119 -2.62 -8.78 25.58
N LEU A 120 -2.10 -7.67 26.12
CA LEU A 120 -2.15 -6.33 25.51
C LEU A 120 -0.89 -5.98 24.70
N ASP A 121 0.05 -6.92 24.58
CA ASP A 121 1.30 -6.67 23.86
C ASP A 121 1.01 -6.40 22.39
N LYS A 122 1.77 -5.46 21.86
CA LYS A 122 1.67 -5.00 20.48
C LYS A 122 2.83 -5.52 19.66
N CYS A 123 2.58 -5.68 18.37
CA CYS A 123 3.58 -6.07 17.41
C CYS A 123 4.31 -4.84 16.89
N CYS A 124 5.54 -4.64 17.34
CA CYS A 124 6.26 -3.38 17.15
C CYS A 124 7.65 -3.61 16.59
N PHE A 125 8.06 -2.77 15.65
CA PHE A 125 9.42 -2.83 15.09
C PHE A 125 10.47 -2.59 16.19
N ASP A 126 11.46 -3.46 16.25
CA ASP A 126 12.64 -3.32 17.09
C ASP A 126 13.85 -2.95 16.24
N ARG A 127 14.35 -1.72 16.42
CA ARG A 127 15.55 -1.27 15.70
C ARG A 127 16.82 -2.03 16.07
N CYS A 128 16.84 -2.67 17.24
CA CYS A 128 17.98 -3.46 17.68
C CYS A 128 18.06 -4.81 16.99
N LEU A 129 16.91 -5.35 16.56
CA LEU A 129 16.81 -6.65 15.92
C LEU A 129 16.52 -6.54 14.42
N GLY A 130 16.01 -5.40 13.96
CA GLY A 130 15.61 -5.18 12.58
C GLY A 130 14.29 -5.87 12.21
N GLU A 131 13.47 -6.24 13.19
CA GLU A 131 12.23 -6.99 12.97
C GLU A 131 11.12 -6.61 13.98
N HIS A 132 9.89 -7.00 13.67
CA HIS A 132 8.73 -6.82 14.54
C HIS A 132 8.70 -7.89 15.62
N VAL A 133 8.60 -7.43 16.86
CA VAL A 133 8.54 -8.28 18.05
C VAL A 133 7.43 -7.80 18.98
N CYS A 134 6.96 -8.72 19.83
CA CYS A 134 5.98 -8.39 20.85
C CYS A 134 6.59 -7.48 21.92
N LYS A 135 5.96 -6.33 22.14
CA LYS A 135 6.36 -5.33 23.13
C LYS A 135 5.18 -4.90 23.99
N PRO A 136 5.40 -4.51 25.25
CA PRO A 136 4.35 -3.96 26.08
C PRO A 136 3.79 -2.68 25.43
N PRO A 137 2.47 -2.45 25.56
CA PRO A 137 1.85 -1.25 25.02
C PRO A 137 2.32 0.01 25.76
N SER A 138 2.11 1.15 25.13
CA SER A 138 2.47 2.45 25.69
C SER A 138 1.34 3.46 25.53
N PHE A 139 1.22 4.40 26.47
CA PHE A 139 0.44 5.61 26.27
C PHE A 139 1.39 6.71 25.80
N PHE A 140 1.12 7.28 24.62
CA PHE A 140 1.97 8.33 24.03
C PHE A 140 3.46 7.93 23.96
N GLY A 141 3.73 6.65 23.72
CA GLY A 141 5.09 6.11 23.63
C GLY A 141 5.76 5.79 24.98
N LYS A 142 5.18 6.18 26.13
CA LYS A 142 5.72 5.82 27.45
C LYS A 142 5.23 4.43 27.87
N PRO A 143 6.14 3.52 28.29
CA PRO A 143 5.75 2.17 28.68
C PRO A 143 4.73 2.21 29.80
N LEU A 144 3.69 1.39 29.69
CA LEU A 144 2.64 1.31 30.69
C LEU A 144 3.05 0.61 31.98
N PHE A 145 4.00 -0.31 31.84
CA PHE A 145 4.60 -1.04 32.94
C PHE A 145 6.09 -0.72 32.87
N GLY A 146 6.49 0.31 33.59
CA GLY A 146 7.86 0.82 33.66
C GLY A 146 8.23 1.11 35.10
#